data_AF-A0A6N2AKV3-F1
#
_entry.id   AF-A0A6N2AKV3-F1
#
_cell.length_a   1.000
_cell.length_b   1.000
_cell.length_c   1.000
_cell.angle_alpha   90.00
_cell.angle_beta   90.00
_cell.angle_gamma   90.00
#
_symmetry.space_group_name_H-M   'P 1'
#
loop_
_entity.id
_entity.type
_entity.pdbx_description
1 polymer ?
#
loop_
_entity_poly.entity_id
_entity_poly.type
_entity_poly.pdbx_seq_one_letter_code
_entity_poly.pdbx_strand_id
1 'polypeptide(L)'
;MGIDHLAKLAKRSIIQQSKHRLMFNNSISESNFVSHYQQCRVYSSRSVNTSSTKISKTNLLSVPFSIRKSNPSSDSAKTRIGFLAWYLGALESRPIITKSISSAVIFAAADITSQMIAMTPSDSLDIIRTLRMAGFALMILGTAQHQWFNFMGRVLPKRDVVSTLKKLLLGNFAYGPVINSVFFSFNAALQGENAEEIVARLKRDLIPTMTNGLMYWPLCDFLTYKVVPVHLQPLANSSFSYAWTIYLTYVANLKKVSD
;
A
#
# COMPACT_ATOMS: atom_id res chain seq x y z
N MET A 1 -13.34 52.94 -17.76
CA MET A 1 -12.77 52.51 -16.46
C MET A 1 -13.59 51.38 -15.80
N GLY A 2 -14.08 50.37 -16.54
CA GLY A 2 -15.06 49.42 -16.00
C GLY A 2 -14.64 47.94 -15.92
N ILE A 3 -13.74 47.47 -16.78
CA ILE A 3 -13.50 46.02 -16.95
C ILE A 3 -12.20 45.58 -16.26
N ASP A 4 -11.15 46.40 -16.35
CA ASP A 4 -9.85 46.09 -15.72
C ASP A 4 -9.90 46.10 -14.18
N HIS A 5 -10.78 46.94 -13.61
CA HIS A 5 -10.96 47.00 -12.16
C HIS A 5 -11.69 45.76 -11.62
N LEU A 6 -12.67 45.23 -12.38
CA LEU A 6 -13.40 44.01 -12.00
C LEU A 6 -12.51 42.76 -12.12
N ALA A 7 -11.67 42.68 -13.14
CA ALA A 7 -10.68 41.62 -13.27
C ALA A 7 -9.67 41.63 -12.11
N LYS A 8 -9.25 42.82 -11.65
CA LYS A 8 -8.33 42.97 -10.51
C LYS A 8 -8.97 42.58 -9.18
N LEU A 9 -10.26 42.83 -9.00
CA LEU A 9 -11.02 42.44 -7.81
C LEU A 9 -11.28 40.92 -7.77
N ALA A 10 -11.63 40.32 -8.91
CA ALA A 10 -11.82 38.87 -9.00
C ALA A 10 -10.51 38.09 -8.74
N LYS A 11 -9.37 38.59 -9.21
CA LYS A 11 -8.06 37.97 -8.92
C LYS A 11 -7.71 38.06 -7.42
N ARG A 12 -8.06 39.16 -6.76
CA ARG A 12 -7.83 39.35 -5.32
C ARG A 12 -8.73 38.46 -4.45
N SER A 13 -9.99 38.24 -4.84
CA SER A 13 -10.89 37.35 -4.11
C SER A 13 -10.49 35.88 -4.21
N ILE A 14 -10.05 35.43 -5.40
CA ILE A 14 -9.56 34.05 -5.61
C ILE A 14 -8.28 33.79 -4.78
N ILE A 15 -7.36 34.76 -4.75
CA ILE A 15 -6.13 34.64 -3.95
C ILE A 15 -6.46 34.60 -2.44
N GLN A 16 -7.41 35.41 -1.96
CA GLN A 16 -7.86 35.34 -0.56
C GLN A 16 -8.54 34.01 -0.22
N GLN A 17 -9.41 33.48 -1.09
CA GLN A 17 -10.03 32.16 -0.90
C GLN A 17 -8.99 31.03 -0.89
N SER A 18 -7.96 31.11 -1.75
CA SER A 18 -6.88 30.10 -1.78
C SER A 18 -6.04 30.12 -0.50
N LYS A 19 -5.70 31.31 0.03
CA LYS A 19 -4.99 31.45 1.31
C LYS A 19 -5.81 30.94 2.49
N HIS A 20 -7.12 31.22 2.51
CA HIS A 20 -7.99 30.73 3.58
C HIS A 20 -8.14 29.21 3.55
N ARG A 21 -8.16 28.60 2.36
CA ARG A 21 -8.22 27.14 2.17
C ARG A 21 -6.92 26.45 2.55
N LEU A 22 -5.76 27.05 2.27
CA LEU A 22 -4.45 26.54 2.69
C LEU A 22 -4.24 26.62 4.21
N MET A 23 -4.65 27.73 4.84
CA MET A 23 -4.59 27.89 6.30
C MET A 23 -5.50 26.88 7.00
N PHE A 24 -6.72 26.67 6.50
CA PHE A 24 -7.65 25.67 7.05
C PHE A 24 -7.13 24.23 6.93
N ASN A 25 -6.49 23.87 5.80
CA ASN A 25 -5.89 22.55 5.63
C ASN A 25 -4.66 22.31 6.53
N ASN A 26 -3.83 23.34 6.78
CA ASN A 26 -2.72 23.23 7.72
C ASN A 26 -3.22 23.09 9.17
N SER A 27 -4.27 23.80 9.57
CA SER A 27 -4.88 23.65 10.90
C SER A 27 -5.54 22.27 11.11
N ILE A 28 -6.11 21.68 10.06
CA ILE A 28 -6.64 20.30 10.08
C ILE A 28 -5.50 19.27 10.15
N SER A 29 -4.34 19.54 9.53
CA SER A 29 -3.19 18.66 9.61
C SER A 29 -2.54 18.67 11.01
N GLU A 30 -2.41 19.84 11.65
CA GLU A 30 -1.86 19.97 13.00
C GLU A 30 -2.79 19.38 14.08
N SER A 31 -4.12 19.56 13.96
CA SER A 31 -5.08 18.97 14.90
C SER A 31 -5.14 17.44 14.83
N ASN A 32 -5.00 16.85 13.63
CA ASN A 32 -4.92 15.40 13.46
C ASN A 32 -3.57 14.83 13.93
N PHE A 33 -2.49 15.62 13.86
CA PHE A 33 -1.17 15.23 14.34
C PHE A 33 -1.08 15.24 15.89
N VAL A 34 -1.70 16.22 16.56
CA VAL A 34 -1.70 16.33 18.03
C VAL A 34 -2.60 15.28 18.70
N SER A 35 -3.76 14.96 18.12
CA SER A 35 -4.64 13.89 18.64
C SER A 35 -3.99 12.50 18.60
N HIS A 36 -3.20 12.21 17.56
CA HIS A 36 -2.56 10.89 17.42
C HIS A 36 -1.38 10.67 18.39
N TYR A 37 -0.76 11.74 18.90
CA TYR A 37 0.32 11.65 19.88
C TYR A 37 -0.17 11.52 21.33
N GLN A 38 -1.35 12.08 21.67
CA GLN A 38 -1.90 11.98 23.02
C GLN A 38 -2.48 10.60 23.34
N GLN A 39 -2.94 9.85 22.33
CA GLN A 39 -3.53 8.52 22.54
C GLN A 39 -2.48 7.44 22.87
N CYS A 40 -1.21 7.65 22.49
CA CYS A 40 -0.09 6.76 22.85
C CYS A 40 0.47 6.99 24.27
N ARG A 41 0.07 8.05 24.98
CA ARG A 41 0.59 8.36 26.32
C ARG A 41 -0.19 7.68 27.46
N VAL A 42 -1.39 7.16 27.18
CA VAL A 42 -2.31 6.64 28.23
C VAL A 42 -2.19 5.12 28.43
N TYR A 43 -1.48 4.39 27.57
CA TYR A 43 -1.36 2.92 27.69
C TYR A 43 -0.10 2.40 28.41
N SER A 44 0.78 3.29 28.87
CA SER A 44 2.06 2.92 29.51
C SER A 44 2.13 3.23 31.00
N SER A 45 1.01 3.57 31.66
CA SER A 45 1.03 3.90 33.08
C SER A 45 0.00 3.09 33.87
N ARG A 46 0.56 2.12 34.61
CA ARG A 46 0.19 1.77 35.99
C ARG A 46 -0.68 0.53 36.22
N SER A 47 0.03 -0.53 36.59
CA SER A 47 -0.40 -1.67 37.38
C SER A 47 -0.50 -1.29 38.88
N VAL A 48 -1.38 -1.99 39.60
CA VAL A 48 -1.48 -2.20 41.08
C VAL A 48 -2.01 -1.03 41.96
N ASN A 49 -3.25 -1.12 42.48
CA ASN A 49 -3.61 -1.55 43.86
C ASN A 49 -5.07 -1.21 44.30
N THR A 50 -5.72 -2.20 44.92
CA THR A 50 -6.68 -2.19 46.06
C THR A 50 -7.86 -1.18 46.19
N SER A 51 -9.06 -1.78 46.29
CA SER A 51 -10.13 -1.62 47.30
C SER A 51 -10.84 -0.26 47.59
N SER A 52 -12.16 -0.32 47.41
CA SER A 52 -13.23 0.16 48.32
C SER A 52 -14.02 1.44 48.00
N THR A 53 -15.34 1.27 48.15
CA THR A 53 -16.40 2.19 48.66
C THR A 53 -17.22 3.12 47.75
N LYS A 54 -18.54 3.04 48.02
CA LYS A 54 -19.76 3.71 47.51
C LYS A 54 -19.70 5.25 47.45
N ILE A 55 -20.53 5.87 46.59
CA ILE A 55 -21.69 6.73 46.94
C ILE A 55 -22.34 7.35 45.68
N SER A 56 -23.64 7.59 45.81
CA SER A 56 -24.67 8.00 44.83
C SER A 56 -24.85 9.53 44.75
N LYS A 57 -25.35 10.08 43.61
CA LYS A 57 -26.57 10.94 43.49
C LYS A 57 -26.63 11.89 42.26
N THR A 58 -27.77 11.78 41.57
CA THR A 58 -28.66 12.83 41.01
C THR A 58 -28.26 13.76 39.84
N ASN A 59 -28.92 13.50 38.69
CA ASN A 59 -29.74 14.38 37.84
C ASN A 59 -29.45 15.89 37.76
N LEU A 60 -29.31 16.40 36.53
CA LEU A 60 -30.04 17.59 36.04
C LEU A 60 -30.14 17.56 34.50
N LEU A 61 -31.38 17.70 34.02
CA LEU A 61 -31.74 17.78 32.61
C LEU A 61 -31.28 19.10 31.99
N SER A 62 -30.61 19.03 30.83
CA SER A 62 -30.50 20.14 29.89
C SER A 62 -30.97 19.67 28.50
N VAL A 63 -32.01 20.32 27.99
CA VAL A 63 -32.66 20.05 26.70
C VAL A 63 -31.67 20.31 25.55
N PRO A 64 -31.45 19.39 24.59
CA PRO A 64 -30.58 19.66 23.47
C PRO A 64 -31.32 20.34 22.32
N PHE A 65 -30.83 21.52 21.94
CA PHE A 65 -31.09 22.15 20.66
C PHE A 65 -30.58 21.23 19.54
N SER A 66 -31.50 20.61 18.80
CA SER A 66 -31.16 19.67 17.72
C SER A 66 -30.71 20.42 16.47
N ILE A 67 -29.39 20.62 16.34
CA ILE A 67 -28.78 20.89 15.02
C ILE A 67 -28.67 19.54 14.31
N ARG A 68 -29.54 19.34 13.31
CA ARG A 68 -29.50 18.21 12.38
C ARG A 68 -28.19 18.28 11.57
N LYS A 69 -27.14 17.62 12.07
CA LYS A 69 -26.00 17.20 11.24
C LYS A 69 -26.47 16.05 10.36
N SER A 70 -26.45 16.23 9.06
CA SER A 70 -26.60 15.16 8.09
C SER A 70 -25.44 14.17 8.25
N ASN A 71 -25.71 13.04 8.90
CA ASN A 71 -24.79 11.90 8.92
C ASN A 71 -24.81 11.21 7.55
N PRO A 72 -23.66 10.96 6.91
CA PRO A 72 -23.60 10.01 5.81
C PRO A 72 -23.89 8.60 6.37
N SER A 73 -24.59 7.80 5.57
CA SER A 73 -25.08 6.45 5.82
C SER A 73 -24.21 5.60 6.79
N SER A 74 -24.73 5.40 8.01
CA SER A 74 -24.06 4.84 9.18
C SER A 74 -23.63 3.36 9.06
N ASP A 75 -24.25 2.55 8.21
CA ASP A 75 -23.96 1.10 8.18
C ASP A 75 -22.68 0.74 7.40
N SER A 76 -22.40 1.41 6.28
CA SER A 76 -21.17 1.15 5.51
C SER A 76 -19.92 1.58 6.29
N ALA A 77 -20.00 2.67 7.05
CA ALA A 77 -18.87 3.16 7.85
C ALA A 77 -18.51 2.22 9.02
N LYS A 78 -19.51 1.65 9.70
CA LYS A 78 -19.29 0.68 10.80
C LYS A 78 -18.67 -0.62 10.29
N THR A 79 -19.16 -1.15 9.15
CA THR A 79 -18.61 -2.38 8.55
C THR A 79 -17.17 -2.21 8.09
N ARG A 80 -16.81 -1.03 7.53
CA ARG A 80 -15.42 -0.72 7.13
C ARG A 80 -14.45 -0.72 8.31
N ILE A 81 -14.85 -0.11 9.43
CA ILE A 81 -14.04 -0.07 10.66
C ILE A 81 -13.88 -1.49 11.23
N GLY A 82 -14.94 -2.30 11.20
CA GLY A 82 -14.91 -3.69 11.65
C GLY A 82 -14.00 -4.58 10.79
N PHE A 83 -14.08 -4.48 9.47
CA PHE A 83 -13.21 -5.23 8.56
C PHE A 83 -11.74 -4.82 8.71
N LEU A 84 -11.45 -3.52 8.81
CA LEU A 84 -10.08 -3.04 8.99
C LEU A 84 -9.49 -3.54 10.33
N ALA A 85 -10.25 -3.45 11.42
CA ALA A 85 -9.83 -3.97 12.72
C ALA A 85 -9.60 -5.49 12.68
N TRP A 86 -10.48 -6.24 12.03
CA TRP A 86 -10.31 -7.68 11.81
C TRP A 86 -9.03 -7.99 11.02
N TYR A 87 -8.78 -7.27 9.93
CA TYR A 87 -7.60 -7.47 9.09
C TYR A 87 -6.30 -7.15 9.84
N LEU A 88 -6.28 -6.02 10.57
CA LEU A 88 -5.13 -5.65 11.40
C LEU A 88 -4.90 -6.68 12.53
N GLY A 89 -5.97 -7.18 13.17
CA GLY A 89 -5.87 -8.27 14.15
C GLY A 89 -5.38 -9.59 13.54
N ALA A 90 -5.78 -9.91 12.30
CA ALA A 90 -5.26 -11.06 11.56
C ALA A 90 -3.78 -10.88 11.18
N LEU A 91 -3.34 -9.66 10.87
CA LEU A 91 -1.93 -9.32 10.61
C LEU A 91 -1.06 -9.47 11.86
N GLU A 92 -1.60 -9.19 13.06
CA GLU A 92 -0.87 -9.35 14.32
C GLU A 92 -0.83 -10.81 14.78
N SER A 93 -1.96 -11.52 14.70
CA SER A 93 -2.07 -12.90 15.19
C SER A 93 -1.39 -13.92 14.27
N ARG A 94 -1.51 -13.78 12.95
CA ARG A 94 -0.95 -14.70 11.95
C ARG A 94 -0.30 -13.95 10.79
N PRO A 95 0.79 -13.20 11.04
CA PRO A 95 1.33 -12.22 10.09
C PRO A 95 1.72 -12.82 8.75
N ILE A 96 2.38 -13.98 8.74
CA ILE A 96 2.88 -14.60 7.51
C ILE A 96 1.70 -15.03 6.62
N ILE A 97 0.74 -15.76 7.18
CA ILE A 97 -0.42 -16.28 6.44
C ILE A 97 -1.25 -15.12 5.88
N THR A 98 -1.55 -14.12 6.70
CA THR A 98 -2.36 -12.97 6.29
C THR A 98 -1.69 -12.19 5.15
N LYS A 99 -0.37 -11.99 5.22
CA LYS A 99 0.41 -11.32 4.16
C LYS A 99 0.50 -12.14 2.88
N SER A 100 0.69 -13.46 2.99
CA SER A 100 0.67 -14.38 1.86
C SER A 100 -0.67 -14.38 1.14
N ILE A 101 -1.79 -14.50 1.86
CA ILE A 101 -3.14 -14.46 1.27
C ILE A 101 -3.39 -13.11 0.61
N SER A 102 -3.05 -12.01 1.29
CA SER A 102 -3.22 -10.65 0.74
C SER A 102 -2.44 -10.47 -0.57
N SER A 103 -1.19 -10.95 -0.60
CA SER A 103 -0.33 -10.87 -1.78
C SER A 103 -0.86 -11.74 -2.92
N ALA A 104 -1.37 -12.94 -2.61
CA ALA A 104 -2.00 -13.83 -3.59
C ALA A 104 -3.21 -13.19 -4.27
N VAL A 105 -4.09 -12.55 -3.49
CA VAL A 105 -5.26 -11.83 -4.02
C VAL A 105 -4.81 -10.67 -4.91
N ILE A 106 -3.81 -9.90 -4.49
CA ILE A 106 -3.30 -8.77 -5.29
C ILE A 106 -2.67 -9.26 -6.60
N PHE A 107 -1.89 -10.33 -6.58
CA PHE A 107 -1.26 -10.88 -7.78
C PHE A 107 -2.29 -11.50 -8.74
N ALA A 108 -3.31 -12.20 -8.22
CA ALA A 108 -4.43 -12.68 -9.03
C ALA A 108 -5.16 -11.50 -9.70
N ALA A 109 -5.46 -10.44 -8.95
CA ALA A 109 -6.12 -9.26 -9.49
C ALA A 109 -5.25 -8.54 -10.53
N ALA A 110 -3.94 -8.41 -10.29
CA ALA A 110 -2.98 -7.83 -11.23
C ALA A 110 -2.96 -8.62 -12.53
N ASP A 111 -2.93 -9.95 -12.43
CA ASP A 111 -2.89 -10.84 -13.59
C ASP A 111 -4.18 -10.77 -14.40
N ILE A 112 -5.36 -10.84 -13.76
CA ILE A 112 -6.66 -10.68 -14.43
C ILE A 112 -6.74 -9.32 -15.13
N THR A 113 -6.38 -8.24 -14.44
CA THR A 113 -6.42 -6.89 -15.03
C THR A 113 -5.46 -6.78 -16.22
N SER A 114 -4.25 -7.33 -16.11
CA SER A 114 -3.29 -7.35 -17.21
C SER A 114 -3.81 -8.11 -18.43
N GLN A 115 -4.47 -9.24 -18.19
CA GLN A 115 -5.12 -10.01 -19.23
C GLN A 115 -6.19 -9.19 -19.93
N MET A 116 -7.10 -8.58 -19.16
CA MET A 116 -8.17 -7.75 -19.73
C MET A 116 -7.65 -6.58 -20.59
N ILE A 117 -6.48 -6.02 -20.27
CA ILE A 117 -5.87 -4.95 -21.07
C ILE A 117 -5.25 -5.49 -22.37
N ALA A 118 -4.69 -6.71 -22.36
CA ALA A 118 -4.01 -7.30 -23.50
C ALA A 118 -4.95 -8.10 -24.44
N MET A 119 -6.14 -8.45 -23.97
CA MET A 119 -7.10 -9.27 -24.68
C MET A 119 -7.79 -8.54 -25.83
N THR A 120 -8.05 -9.30 -26.89
CA THR A 120 -9.01 -8.93 -27.93
C THR A 120 -10.40 -9.49 -27.60
N PRO A 121 -11.49 -9.00 -28.24
CA PRO A 121 -12.86 -9.47 -27.95
C PRO A 121 -13.10 -10.98 -28.15
N SER A 122 -12.22 -11.68 -28.85
CA SER A 122 -12.30 -13.12 -29.08
C SER A 122 -11.53 -13.97 -28.06
N ASP A 123 -10.70 -13.33 -27.22
CA ASP A 123 -9.87 -14.02 -26.24
C ASP A 123 -10.64 -14.32 -24.94
N SER A 124 -10.18 -15.33 -24.20
CA SER A 124 -10.74 -15.72 -22.91
C SER A 124 -9.68 -15.70 -21.82
N LEU A 125 -10.11 -15.59 -20.56
CA LEU A 125 -9.21 -15.57 -19.40
C LEU A 125 -8.48 -16.90 -19.22
N ASP A 126 -7.16 -16.83 -19.27
CA ASP A 126 -6.24 -17.84 -18.79
C ASP A 126 -6.23 -17.83 -17.25
N ILE A 127 -7.16 -18.62 -16.71
CA ILE A 127 -7.28 -18.85 -15.27
C ILE A 127 -6.08 -19.64 -14.74
N ILE A 128 -5.46 -20.51 -15.54
CA ILE A 128 -4.28 -21.29 -15.12
C ILE A 128 -3.11 -20.33 -14.87
N ARG A 129 -2.88 -19.36 -15.76
CA ARG A 129 -1.90 -18.29 -15.56
C ARG A 129 -2.19 -17.49 -14.30
N THR A 130 -3.44 -17.10 -14.09
CA THR A 130 -3.86 -16.37 -12.88
C THR A 130 -3.55 -17.18 -11.61
N LEU A 131 -3.84 -18.48 -11.60
CA LEU A 131 -3.57 -19.37 -10.48
C LEU A 131 -2.07 -19.55 -10.22
N ARG A 132 -1.24 -19.63 -11.26
CA ARG A 132 0.23 -19.66 -11.10
C ARG A 132 0.73 -18.39 -10.41
N MET A 133 0.24 -17.22 -10.83
CA MET A 133 0.63 -15.93 -10.26
C MET A 133 0.18 -15.79 -8.80
N ALA A 134 -1.05 -16.20 -8.50
CA ALA A 134 -1.57 -16.24 -7.14
C ALA A 134 -0.79 -17.23 -6.25
N GLY A 135 -0.48 -18.42 -6.77
CA GLY A 135 0.27 -19.46 -6.07
C GLY A 135 1.69 -19.04 -5.72
N PHE A 136 2.39 -18.40 -6.67
CA PHE A 136 3.69 -17.78 -6.41
C PHE A 136 3.63 -16.81 -5.23
N ALA A 137 2.63 -15.91 -5.25
CA ALA A 137 2.51 -14.88 -4.24
C ALA A 137 2.12 -15.45 -2.85
N LEU A 138 1.28 -16.49 -2.83
CA LEU A 138 0.86 -17.19 -1.62
C LEU A 138 2.04 -17.92 -0.95
N MET A 139 2.78 -18.71 -1.73
CA MET A 139 3.79 -19.62 -1.20
C MET A 139 5.14 -18.94 -0.94
N ILE A 140 5.57 -18.08 -1.87
CA ILE A 140 6.94 -17.57 -1.92
C ILE A 140 6.96 -16.07 -1.60
N LEU A 141 6.21 -15.25 -2.33
CA LEU A 141 6.39 -13.80 -2.23
C LEU A 141 5.99 -13.26 -0.86
N GLY A 142 4.81 -13.64 -0.34
CA GLY A 142 4.32 -13.11 0.93
C GLY A 142 5.22 -13.49 2.13
N THR A 143 5.75 -14.71 2.13
CA THR A 143 6.71 -15.18 3.14
C THR A 143 8.05 -14.45 2.98
N ALA A 144 8.59 -14.35 1.77
CA ALA A 144 9.84 -13.66 1.47
C ALA A 144 9.78 -12.16 1.83
N GLN A 145 8.71 -11.47 1.44
CA GLN A 145 8.48 -10.06 1.80
C GLN A 145 8.40 -9.89 3.32
N HIS A 146 7.68 -10.75 4.03
CA HIS A 146 7.61 -10.71 5.49
C HIS A 146 9.02 -10.78 6.09
N GLN A 147 9.83 -11.75 5.67
CA GLN A 147 11.19 -11.91 6.19
C GLN A 147 12.07 -10.71 5.83
N TRP A 148 12.03 -10.26 4.57
CA TRP A 148 12.82 -9.14 4.06
C TRP A 148 12.56 -7.84 4.82
N PHE A 149 11.30 -7.42 4.94
CA PHE A 149 10.96 -6.15 5.59
C PHE A 149 11.26 -6.17 7.10
N ASN A 150 11.05 -7.31 7.77
CA ASN A 150 11.43 -7.46 9.18
C ASN A 150 12.96 -7.50 9.37
N PHE A 151 13.70 -8.13 8.46
CA PHE A 151 15.15 -8.15 8.48
C PHE A 151 15.73 -6.73 8.28
N MET A 152 15.23 -6.00 7.28
CA MET A 152 15.61 -4.60 7.07
C MET A 152 15.23 -3.69 8.24
N GLY A 153 14.09 -3.94 8.89
CA GLY A 153 13.70 -3.25 10.12
C GLY A 153 14.63 -3.50 11.30
N ARG A 154 15.24 -4.69 11.38
CA ARG A 154 16.20 -5.07 12.42
C ARG A 154 17.61 -4.54 12.16
N VAL A 155 18.12 -4.69 10.93
CA VAL A 155 19.50 -4.31 10.56
C VAL A 155 19.63 -2.80 10.35
N LEU A 156 18.61 -2.16 9.79
CA LEU A 156 18.59 -0.73 9.51
C LEU A 156 17.35 -0.08 10.16
N PRO A 157 17.26 -0.02 11.50
CA PRO A 157 16.04 0.42 12.19
C PRO A 157 15.73 1.91 11.97
N LYS A 158 16.75 2.72 11.65
CA LYS A 158 16.58 4.15 11.41
C LYS A 158 15.78 4.42 10.14
N ARG A 159 15.03 5.53 10.16
CA ARG A 159 14.23 6.04 9.04
C ARG A 159 14.78 7.34 8.45
N ASP A 160 16.03 7.68 8.72
CA ASP A 160 16.70 8.79 8.06
C ASP A 160 16.94 8.49 6.57
N VAL A 161 17.21 9.52 5.78
CA VAL A 161 17.36 9.39 4.32
C VAL A 161 18.50 8.44 3.96
N VAL A 162 19.62 8.45 4.69
CA VAL A 162 20.77 7.59 4.41
C VAL A 162 20.42 6.12 4.68
N SER A 163 19.78 5.82 5.81
CA SER A 163 19.28 4.46 6.11
C SER A 163 18.28 3.97 5.06
N THR A 164 17.36 4.83 4.63
CA THR A 164 16.42 4.51 3.55
C THR A 164 17.16 4.21 2.25
N LEU A 165 18.10 5.06 1.81
CA LEU A 165 18.88 4.80 0.60
C LEU A 165 19.66 3.47 0.67
N LYS A 166 20.22 3.11 1.83
CA LYS A 166 20.85 1.78 2.02
C LYS A 166 19.88 0.63 1.82
N LYS A 167 18.65 0.73 2.37
CA LYS A 167 17.59 -0.28 2.18
C LYS A 167 17.20 -0.39 0.71
N LEU A 168 17.12 0.74 -0.01
CA LEU A 168 16.82 0.76 -1.45
C LEU A 168 17.89 0.04 -2.25
N LEU A 169 19.17 0.31 -1.97
CA LEU A 169 20.27 -0.37 -2.66
C LEU A 169 20.24 -1.88 -2.40
N LEU A 170 20.03 -2.30 -1.16
CA LEU A 170 19.87 -3.72 -0.83
C LEU A 170 18.62 -4.33 -1.48
N GLY A 171 17.52 -3.58 -1.56
CA GLY A 171 16.31 -3.98 -2.26
C GLY A 171 16.58 -4.23 -3.75
N ASN A 172 17.15 -3.24 -4.44
CA ASN A 172 17.38 -3.29 -5.88
C ASN A 172 18.48 -4.28 -6.30
N PHE A 173 19.52 -4.47 -5.50
CA PHE A 173 20.70 -5.24 -5.90
C PHE A 173 20.85 -6.60 -5.18
N ALA A 174 20.03 -6.89 -4.16
CA ALA A 174 20.01 -8.21 -3.53
C ALA A 174 18.62 -8.85 -3.60
N TYR A 175 17.60 -8.21 -3.00
CA TYR A 175 16.27 -8.81 -2.94
C TYR A 175 15.61 -8.92 -4.32
N GLY A 176 15.64 -7.84 -5.11
CA GLY A 176 15.07 -7.74 -6.45
C GLY A 176 15.58 -8.81 -7.42
N PRO A 177 16.90 -8.98 -7.63
CA PRO A 177 17.44 -10.01 -8.51
C PRO A 177 17.03 -11.41 -8.07
N VAL A 178 17.08 -11.70 -6.76
CA VAL A 178 16.73 -13.01 -6.21
C VAL A 178 15.25 -13.30 -6.44
N ILE A 179 14.34 -12.39 -6.05
CA ILE A 179 12.90 -12.65 -6.13
C ILE A 179 12.43 -12.72 -7.59
N ASN A 180 12.99 -11.91 -8.50
CA ASN A 180 12.67 -11.98 -9.92
C ASN A 180 13.19 -13.27 -10.56
N SER A 181 14.39 -13.72 -10.20
CA SER A 181 14.92 -15.00 -10.68
C SER A 181 14.03 -16.17 -10.24
N VAL A 182 13.62 -16.19 -8.96
CA VAL A 182 12.71 -17.20 -8.44
C VAL A 182 11.35 -17.12 -9.13
N PHE A 183 10.82 -15.92 -9.38
CA PHE A 183 9.56 -15.71 -10.09
C PHE A 183 9.58 -16.29 -11.51
N PHE A 184 10.61 -15.98 -12.30
CA PHE A 184 10.73 -16.49 -13.67
C PHE A 184 10.94 -18.01 -13.69
N SER A 185 11.81 -18.53 -12.82
CA SER A 185 12.04 -19.98 -12.71
C SER A 185 10.79 -20.74 -12.28
N PHE A 186 10.06 -20.22 -11.29
CA PHE A 186 8.81 -20.81 -10.81
C PHE A 186 7.77 -20.88 -11.93
N ASN A 187 7.59 -19.77 -12.67
CA ASN A 187 6.63 -19.74 -13.76
C ASN A 187 7.01 -20.65 -14.93
N ALA A 188 8.29 -20.71 -15.29
CA ALA A 188 8.79 -21.59 -16.35
C ALA A 188 8.65 -23.07 -15.96
N ALA A 189 9.03 -23.44 -14.73
CA ALA A 189 8.86 -24.81 -14.23
C ALA A 189 7.39 -25.25 -14.25
N LEU A 190 6.45 -24.39 -13.85
CA LEU A 190 5.01 -24.69 -13.92
C LEU A 190 4.44 -24.70 -15.35
N GLN A 191 5.18 -24.19 -16.33
CA GLN A 191 4.86 -24.31 -17.75
C GLN A 191 5.45 -25.58 -18.38
N GLY A 192 6.19 -26.39 -17.60
CA GLY A 192 6.82 -27.62 -18.08
C GLY A 192 8.17 -27.41 -18.77
N GLU A 193 8.77 -26.22 -18.67
CA GLU A 193 10.08 -25.94 -19.24
C GLU A 193 11.18 -26.72 -18.50
N ASN A 194 12.16 -27.20 -19.26
CA ASN A 194 13.34 -27.86 -18.72
C ASN A 194 14.38 -26.85 -18.18
N ALA A 195 15.44 -27.34 -17.54
CA ALA A 195 16.43 -26.48 -16.90
C ALA A 195 17.14 -25.51 -17.87
N GLU A 196 17.41 -25.94 -19.11
CA GLU A 196 18.08 -25.10 -20.11
C GLU A 196 17.17 -23.97 -20.60
N GLU A 197 15.88 -24.28 -20.82
CA GLU A 197 14.85 -23.32 -21.19
C GLU A 197 14.62 -22.28 -20.08
N ILE A 198 14.60 -22.73 -18.82
CA ILE A 198 14.51 -21.85 -17.65
C ILE A 198 15.69 -20.87 -17.64
N VAL A 199 16.92 -21.36 -17.82
CA VAL A 199 18.12 -20.51 -17.85
C VAL A 199 18.07 -19.52 -19.02
N ALA A 200 17.63 -19.97 -20.19
CA ALA A 200 17.46 -19.10 -21.35
C ALA A 200 16.43 -18.00 -21.09
N ARG A 201 15.30 -18.33 -20.44
CA ARG A 201 14.28 -17.35 -20.02
C ARG A 201 14.83 -16.35 -19.02
N LEU A 202 15.58 -16.80 -18.01
CA LEU A 202 16.20 -15.88 -17.05
C LEU A 202 17.15 -14.91 -17.74
N LYS A 203 18.00 -15.38 -18.65
CA LYS A 203 18.90 -14.51 -19.43
C LYS A 203 18.13 -13.51 -20.28
N ARG A 204 17.00 -13.92 -20.85
CA ARG A 204 16.15 -13.09 -21.71
C ARG A 204 15.39 -12.02 -20.92
N ASP A 205 14.79 -12.37 -19.78
CA ASP A 205 13.80 -11.52 -19.10
C ASP A 205 14.32 -10.80 -17.86
N LEU A 206 15.32 -11.35 -17.17
CA LEU A 206 15.75 -10.81 -15.87
C LEU A 206 16.36 -9.42 -16.02
N ILE A 207 17.31 -9.25 -16.95
CA ILE A 207 18.01 -7.99 -17.15
C ILE A 207 17.07 -6.87 -17.64
N PRO A 208 16.19 -7.10 -18.65
CA PRO A 208 15.21 -6.10 -19.03
C PRO A 208 14.25 -5.74 -17.89
N THR A 209 13.78 -6.72 -17.13
CA THR A 209 12.87 -6.49 -15.99
C THR A 209 13.53 -5.62 -14.93
N MET A 210 14.78 -5.93 -14.56
CA MET A 210 15.53 -5.14 -13.59
C MET A 210 15.78 -3.72 -14.11
N THR A 211 16.22 -3.59 -15.37
CA THR A 211 16.55 -2.29 -15.98
C THR A 211 15.32 -1.38 -16.05
N ASN A 212 14.18 -1.89 -16.50
CA ASN A 212 12.93 -1.15 -16.53
C ASN A 212 12.48 -0.77 -15.10
N GLY A 213 12.76 -1.63 -14.13
CA GLY A 213 12.44 -1.44 -12.73
C GLY A 213 13.32 -0.43 -11.99
N LEU A 214 14.49 -0.06 -12.52
CA LEU A 214 15.49 0.76 -11.80
C LEU A 214 14.99 2.14 -11.41
N MET A 215 14.02 2.71 -12.13
CA MET A 215 13.42 3.99 -11.75
C MET A 215 12.17 3.81 -10.89
N TYR A 216 11.36 2.79 -11.18
CA TYR A 216 10.09 2.54 -10.50
C TYR A 216 10.29 2.05 -9.06
N TRP A 217 11.09 1.00 -8.87
CA TRP A 217 11.22 0.32 -7.58
C TRP A 217 11.89 1.19 -6.51
N PRO A 218 12.96 1.97 -6.78
CA PRO A 218 13.51 2.89 -5.79
C PRO A 218 12.51 3.92 -5.28
N LEU A 219 11.63 4.45 -6.13
CA LEU A 219 10.61 5.41 -5.72
C LEU A 219 9.57 4.74 -4.80
N CYS A 220 9.08 3.56 -5.20
CA CYS A 220 8.15 2.77 -4.40
C CYS A 220 8.75 2.34 -3.05
N ASP A 221 10.00 1.87 -3.05
CA ASP A 221 10.70 1.45 -1.84
C ASP A 221 11.01 2.65 -0.94
N PHE A 222 11.36 3.81 -1.50
CA PHE A 222 11.57 5.02 -0.73
C PHE A 222 10.30 5.38 0.06
N LEU A 223 9.16 5.39 -0.64
CA LEU A 223 7.86 5.65 -0.03
C LEU A 223 7.51 4.60 1.02
N THR A 224 7.73 3.32 0.71
CA THR A 224 7.47 2.18 1.60
C THR A 224 8.27 2.30 2.90
N TYR A 225 9.59 2.50 2.83
CA TYR A 225 10.43 2.54 4.02
C TYR A 225 10.27 3.84 4.82
N LYS A 226 9.97 4.95 4.15
CA LYS A 226 9.85 6.25 4.80
C LYS A 226 8.49 6.46 5.46
N VAL A 227 7.39 6.06 4.80
CA VAL A 227 6.02 6.39 5.22
C VAL A 227 5.29 5.20 5.83
N VAL A 228 5.49 3.98 5.31
CA VAL A 228 4.67 2.82 5.69
C VAL A 228 5.25 2.11 6.92
N PRO A 229 4.43 1.78 7.95
CA PRO A 229 4.88 1.01 9.10
C PRO A 229 5.24 -0.43 8.69
N VAL A 230 6.24 -1.03 9.37
CA VAL A 230 6.89 -2.29 8.91
C VAL A 230 5.91 -3.43 8.68
N HIS A 231 4.86 -3.55 9.49
CA HIS A 231 3.86 -4.61 9.35
C HIS A 231 3.01 -4.48 8.07
N LEU A 232 2.84 -3.27 7.52
CA LEU A 232 2.11 -2.99 6.27
C LEU A 232 3.01 -2.89 5.03
N GLN A 233 4.34 -2.86 5.19
CA GLN A 233 5.27 -2.76 4.06
C GLN A 233 5.11 -3.89 3.02
N PRO A 234 4.91 -5.17 3.41
CA PRO A 234 4.61 -6.24 2.45
C PRO A 234 3.36 -5.95 1.62
N LEU A 235 2.29 -5.44 2.26
CA LEU A 235 1.05 -5.10 1.57
C LEU A 235 1.27 -3.96 0.57
N ALA A 236 1.96 -2.89 0.99
CA ALA A 236 2.30 -1.76 0.13
C ALA A 236 3.16 -2.19 -1.07
N ASN A 237 4.19 -3.02 -0.84
CA ASN A 237 5.02 -3.55 -1.91
C ASN A 237 4.22 -4.39 -2.91
N SER A 238 3.32 -5.27 -2.44
CA SER A 238 2.42 -6.02 -3.32
C SER A 238 1.46 -5.11 -4.10
N SER A 239 0.96 -4.03 -3.50
CA SER A 239 0.18 -3.02 -4.23
C SER A 239 0.99 -2.29 -5.31
N PHE A 240 2.26 -1.99 -5.06
CA PHE A 240 3.15 -1.47 -6.10
C PHE A 240 3.43 -2.51 -7.19
N SER A 241 3.53 -3.80 -6.85
CA SER A 241 3.62 -4.87 -7.86
C SER A 241 2.38 -4.91 -8.77
N TYR A 242 1.18 -4.67 -8.23
CA TYR A 242 -0.03 -4.56 -9.06
C TYR A 242 0.13 -3.44 -10.11
N ALA A 243 0.46 -2.22 -9.67
CA ALA A 243 0.63 -1.09 -10.58
C ALA A 243 1.75 -1.31 -11.60
N TRP A 244 2.84 -1.95 -11.18
CA TRP A 244 3.95 -2.34 -12.05
C TRP A 244 3.50 -3.30 -13.15
N THR A 245 2.74 -4.34 -12.81
CA THR A 245 2.21 -5.30 -13.78
C THR A 245 1.34 -4.60 -14.83
N ILE A 246 0.45 -3.70 -14.41
CA ILE A 246 -0.39 -2.93 -15.35
C ILE A 246 0.46 -2.05 -16.27
N TYR A 247 1.46 -1.36 -15.72
CA TYR A 247 2.39 -0.55 -16.51
C TYR A 247 3.14 -1.37 -17.57
N LEU A 248 3.70 -2.53 -17.18
CA LEU A 248 4.40 -3.41 -18.12
C LEU A 248 3.47 -3.89 -19.24
N THR A 249 2.25 -4.28 -18.90
CA THR A 249 1.25 -4.70 -19.88
C THR A 249 0.87 -3.57 -20.82
N TYR A 250 0.67 -2.37 -20.31
CA TYR A 250 0.37 -1.21 -21.14
C TYR A 250 1.49 -0.90 -22.14
N VAL A 251 2.75 -0.86 -21.67
CA VAL A 251 3.92 -0.62 -22.53
C VAL A 251 4.08 -1.74 -23.58
N ALA A 252 3.85 -3.00 -23.19
CA ALA A 252 3.92 -4.12 -24.12
C ALA A 252 2.85 -4.04 -25.22
N ASN A 253 1.61 -3.67 -24.85
CA ASN A 253 0.53 -3.50 -25.81
C ASN A 253 0.75 -2.32 -26.77
N LEU A 254 1.32 -1.21 -26.29
CA LEU A 254 1.67 -0.08 -27.16
C LEU A 254 2.68 -0.46 -28.24
N LYS A 255 3.72 -1.24 -27.89
CA LYS A 255 4.72 -1.70 -28.85
C LYS A 255 4.11 -2.60 -29.93
N LYS A 256 3.17 -3.47 -29.56
CA LYS A 256 2.45 -4.34 -30.51
C LYS A 256 1.65 -3.56 -31.57
N VAL A 257 1.21 -2.34 -31.26
CA VAL A 257 0.43 -1.50 -32.20
C VAL A 257 1.34 -0.68 -33.11
N SER A 258 2.59 -0.42 -32.71
CA SER A 258 3.55 0.36 -33.51
C SER A 258 4.32 -0.47 -34.54
N ASP A 259 4.27 -1.80 -34.43
CA ASP A 259 4.90 -2.76 -35.35
C ASP A 259 3.89 -3.22 -36.42
#